data_AF-A0AAU3W996-F1
#
_entry.id   AF-A0AAU3W996-F1
#
_cell.length_a   1.000
_cell.length_b   1.000
_cell.length_c   1.000
_cell.angle_alpha   90.00
_cell.angle_beta   90.00
_cell.angle_gamma   90.00
#
_symmetry.space_group_name_H-M   'P 1'
#
loop_
_entity.id
_entity.type
_entity.pdbx_description
1 polymer ?
#
loop_
_entity_poly.entity_id
_entity_poly.type
_entity_poly.pdbx_seq_one_letter_code
_entity_poly.pdbx_strand_id
1 'polypeptide(L)'
;MHDHRREIADALADSGRTDRETALHVLGSAARWAAHALGRLNSPSDGGSSDDTDGADALETLFALDDALADTRDLAAKALPELLAEARPGESVAQSTRDVMNELTAATERVASQRAALESLVEREEELRRRLAEHEKLRQEADELRRLERLAEELDGLQAQREVVDARLRELRGRDLGAADRELRTGADDLLRLTKEQLAVLEPRTRQSLEDAAAAQHVLAATEHELSEVSHQLTADQDRLERIQEELERIQEEHGKVITSLKRYAQADQELAQALLKAAGTDSRRAAPERSLSLEEVEALTRTVEEQLGLADQTLRRVLADRQGAEEDGGTKVTGAQP
;
A
#
# COMPACT_ATOMS: atom_id res chain seq x y z
N MET A 1 -0.15 -24.87 9.03
CA MET A 1 -1.20 -24.23 8.23
C MET A 1 -2.34 -25.21 8.07
N HIS A 2 -3.46 -25.01 8.76
CA HIS A 2 -4.68 -25.75 8.44
C HIS A 2 -5.25 -25.14 7.16
N ASP A 3 -5.20 -25.90 6.08
CA ASP A 3 -5.63 -25.45 4.77
C ASP A 3 -7.15 -25.54 4.71
N HIS A 4 -7.83 -24.54 5.28
CA HIS A 4 -9.30 -24.53 5.40
C HIS A 4 -10.00 -24.61 4.04
N ARG A 5 -9.34 -24.23 2.95
CA ARG A 5 -9.82 -24.44 1.57
C ARG A 5 -9.85 -25.93 1.20
N ARG A 6 -8.87 -26.69 1.69
CA ARG A 6 -8.79 -28.14 1.55
C ARG A 6 -9.84 -28.83 2.40
N GLU A 7 -10.07 -28.38 3.63
CA GLU A 7 -11.18 -28.89 4.47
C GLU A 7 -12.57 -28.65 3.86
N ILE A 8 -12.79 -27.49 3.21
CA ILE A 8 -14.04 -27.19 2.49
C ILE A 8 -14.19 -28.11 1.26
N ALA A 9 -13.11 -28.29 0.50
CA ALA A 9 -13.10 -29.18 -0.67
C ALA A 9 -13.31 -30.65 -0.29
N ASP A 10 -12.67 -31.11 0.79
CA ASP A 10 -12.79 -32.47 1.31
C ASP A 10 -14.20 -32.73 1.88
N ALA A 11 -14.80 -31.75 2.56
CA ALA A 11 -16.19 -31.84 3.02
C ALA A 11 -17.18 -31.93 1.85
N LEU A 12 -16.94 -31.20 0.75
CA LEU A 12 -17.76 -31.26 -0.46
C LEU A 12 -17.55 -32.56 -1.27
N ALA A 13 -16.39 -33.18 -1.16
CA ALA A 13 -16.05 -34.44 -1.85
C ALA A 13 -16.53 -35.70 -1.10
N ASP A 14 -16.82 -35.59 0.20
CA ASP A 14 -17.23 -36.71 1.05
C ASP A 14 -18.73 -37.05 0.86
N SER A 15 -19.02 -37.90 -0.13
CA SER A 15 -20.37 -38.39 -0.46
C SER A 15 -21.06 -39.24 0.63
N GLY A 16 -20.36 -39.53 1.74
CA GLY A 16 -20.91 -40.30 2.87
C GLY A 16 -21.73 -39.46 3.85
N ARG A 17 -21.68 -38.13 3.77
CA ARG A 17 -22.42 -37.22 4.66
C ARG A 17 -23.73 -36.78 4.05
N THR A 18 -24.70 -36.46 4.90
CA THR A 18 -25.95 -35.85 4.43
C THR A 18 -25.67 -34.44 3.91
N ASP A 19 -26.36 -33.99 2.85
CA ASP A 19 -26.19 -32.64 2.27
C ASP A 19 -26.24 -31.52 3.32
N ARG A 20 -27.02 -31.73 4.40
CA ARG A 20 -27.13 -30.82 5.55
C ARG A 20 -25.88 -30.78 6.42
N GLU A 21 -25.26 -31.91 6.71
CA GLU A 21 -23.99 -31.97 7.46
C GLU A 21 -22.85 -31.36 6.65
N THR A 22 -22.85 -31.60 5.33
CA THR A 22 -21.89 -31.00 4.41
C THR A 22 -22.01 -29.47 4.39
N ALA A 23 -23.24 -28.93 4.31
CA ALA A 23 -23.48 -27.49 4.34
C ALA A 23 -23.01 -26.84 5.66
N LEU A 24 -23.29 -27.46 6.81
CA LEU A 24 -22.83 -26.96 8.11
C LEU A 24 -21.30 -27.02 8.27
N HIS A 25 -20.68 -28.05 7.74
CA HIS A 25 -19.23 -28.21 7.83
C HIS A 25 -18.49 -27.22 6.91
N VAL A 26 -19.04 -26.94 5.72
CA VAL A 26 -18.54 -25.90 4.82
C VAL A 26 -18.70 -24.51 5.42
N LEU A 27 -19.87 -24.20 6.02
CA LEU A 27 -20.09 -22.95 6.75
C LEU A 27 -19.12 -22.79 7.92
N GLY A 28 -18.94 -23.83 8.73
CA GLY A 28 -18.01 -23.81 9.87
C GLY A 28 -16.54 -23.68 9.46
N SER A 29 -16.14 -24.25 8.31
CA SER A 29 -14.79 -24.09 7.78
C SER A 29 -14.57 -22.74 7.08
N ALA A 30 -15.60 -22.19 6.43
CA ALA A 30 -15.57 -20.84 5.86
C ALA A 30 -15.47 -19.77 6.96
N ALA A 31 -16.22 -19.92 8.05
CA ALA A 31 -16.13 -19.03 9.21
C ALA A 31 -14.75 -19.08 9.89
N ARG A 32 -14.17 -20.27 10.05
CA ARG A 32 -12.80 -20.43 10.57
C ARG A 32 -11.74 -19.84 9.65
N TRP A 33 -11.91 -20.00 8.33
CA TRP A 33 -11.03 -19.36 7.35
C TRP A 33 -11.09 -17.83 7.43
N ALA A 34 -12.30 -17.25 7.53
CA ALA A 34 -12.50 -15.82 7.70
C ALA A 34 -11.88 -15.30 9.01
N ALA A 35 -12.11 -15.99 10.13
CA ALA A 35 -11.51 -15.66 11.43
C ALA A 35 -9.97 -15.74 11.38
N HIS A 36 -9.40 -16.72 10.68
CA HIS A 36 -7.96 -16.86 10.55
C HIS A 36 -7.34 -15.82 9.59
N ALA A 37 -8.06 -15.41 8.55
CA ALA A 37 -7.66 -14.30 7.69
C ALA A 37 -7.63 -12.98 8.47
N LEU A 38 -8.67 -12.71 9.26
CA LEU A 38 -8.75 -11.56 10.18
C LEU A 38 -7.64 -11.57 11.25
N GLY A 39 -7.31 -12.74 11.80
CA GLY A 39 -6.24 -12.89 12.79
C GLY A 39 -4.85 -12.58 12.25
N ARG A 40 -4.61 -12.76 10.94
CA ARG A 40 -3.32 -12.45 10.30
C ARG A 40 -3.13 -10.95 10.04
N LEU A 41 -4.21 -10.22 9.80
CA LEU A 41 -4.18 -8.75 9.67
C LEU A 41 -3.88 -8.05 11.00
N ASN A 42 -4.21 -8.68 12.13
CA ASN A 42 -3.94 -8.16 13.48
C ASN A 42 -2.58 -8.57 14.06
N SER A 43 -1.77 -9.35 13.34
CA SER A 43 -0.42 -9.67 13.80
C SER A 43 0.51 -8.56 13.29
N PRO A 44 1.08 -7.73 14.18
CA PRO A 44 2.04 -6.71 13.76
C PRO A 44 3.24 -7.44 13.17
N SER A 45 3.32 -7.45 11.83
CA SER A 45 4.52 -7.86 11.15
C SER A 45 5.47 -6.67 11.24
N ASP A 46 6.49 -6.83 12.08
CA ASP A 46 7.70 -6.01 12.04
C ASP A 46 8.25 -6.01 10.61
N GLY A 47 8.13 -4.90 9.91
CA GLY A 47 8.67 -4.74 8.57
C GLY A 47 8.09 -3.54 7.86
N GLY A 48 8.67 -2.37 8.11
CA GLY A 48 8.24 -1.11 7.51
C GLY A 48 8.35 -1.11 5.99
N SER A 49 7.24 -0.84 5.33
CA SER A 49 7.20 -0.11 4.07
C SER A 49 5.97 0.80 4.09
N SER A 50 6.25 2.10 4.19
CA SER A 50 5.28 3.18 4.10
C SER A 50 4.94 3.43 2.62
N ASP A 51 4.21 2.51 2.00
CA ASP A 51 3.46 2.85 0.79
C ASP A 51 2.05 3.24 1.22
N ASP A 52 1.74 4.53 1.12
CA ASP A 52 0.42 5.10 1.45
C ASP A 52 -0.73 4.46 0.63
N THR A 53 -0.40 3.76 -0.46
CA THR A 53 -1.33 2.97 -1.29
C THR A 53 -1.71 1.63 -0.66
N ASP A 54 -0.79 0.97 0.04
CA ASP A 54 -1.01 -0.34 0.68
C ASP A 54 -1.98 -0.22 1.88
N GLY A 55 -1.96 0.93 2.55
CA GLY A 55 -2.90 1.27 3.62
C GLY A 55 -4.32 1.51 3.11
N ALA A 56 -4.49 2.12 1.94
CA ALA A 56 -5.79 2.37 1.34
C ALA A 56 -6.46 1.07 0.88
N ASP A 57 -5.71 0.18 0.22
CA ASP A 57 -6.20 -1.13 -0.20
C ASP A 57 -6.46 -2.06 1.00
N ALA A 58 -5.63 -1.99 2.04
CA ALA A 58 -5.87 -2.71 3.29
C ALA A 58 -7.13 -2.20 4.02
N LEU A 59 -7.40 -0.90 3.97
CA LEU A 59 -8.61 -0.30 4.54
C LEU A 59 -9.84 -0.64 3.69
N GLU A 60 -9.75 -0.60 2.36
CA GLU A 60 -10.85 -0.97 1.45
C GLU A 60 -11.23 -2.45 1.61
N THR A 61 -10.24 -3.34 1.72
CA THR A 61 -10.49 -4.76 2.01
C THR A 61 -11.06 -4.98 3.40
N LEU A 62 -10.67 -4.18 4.40
CA LEU A 62 -11.30 -4.17 5.73
C LEU A 62 -12.74 -3.65 5.69
N PHE A 63 -13.04 -2.65 4.86
CA PHE A 63 -14.38 -2.12 4.68
C PHE A 63 -15.30 -3.11 3.97
N ALA A 64 -14.83 -3.73 2.88
CA ALA A 64 -15.57 -4.78 2.18
C ALA A 64 -15.81 -6.01 3.07
N LEU A 65 -14.87 -6.33 3.95
CA LEU A 65 -15.00 -7.41 4.92
C LEU A 65 -16.00 -7.07 6.03
N ASP A 66 -15.99 -5.83 6.54
CA ASP A 66 -16.96 -5.40 7.55
C ASP A 66 -18.37 -5.30 6.99
N ASP A 67 -18.55 -4.86 5.74
CA ASP A 67 -19.85 -4.89 5.04
C ASP A 67 -20.34 -6.34 4.89
N ALA A 68 -19.45 -7.27 4.50
CA ALA A 68 -19.77 -8.69 4.46
C ALA A 68 -20.10 -9.25 5.86
N LEU A 69 -19.45 -8.75 6.92
CA LEU A 69 -19.72 -9.15 8.29
C LEU A 69 -21.02 -8.56 8.85
N ALA A 70 -21.41 -7.35 8.43
CA ALA A 70 -22.69 -6.75 8.78
C ALA A 70 -23.85 -7.61 8.25
N ASP A 71 -23.74 -8.11 7.03
CA ASP A 71 -24.71 -9.06 6.45
C ASP A 71 -24.72 -10.41 7.19
N THR A 72 -23.57 -10.83 7.73
CA THR A 72 -23.49 -12.07 8.54
C THR A 72 -24.15 -11.95 9.91
N ARG A 73 -24.41 -10.74 10.45
CA ARG A 73 -25.10 -10.58 11.74
C ARG A 73 -26.54 -11.08 11.69
N ASP A 74 -27.27 -10.81 10.61
CA ASP A 74 -28.62 -11.35 10.44
C ASP A 74 -28.60 -12.87 10.23
N LEU A 75 -27.57 -13.37 9.53
CA LEU A 75 -27.35 -14.81 9.36
C LEU A 75 -27.06 -15.49 10.70
N ALA A 76 -26.21 -14.88 11.53
CA ALA A 76 -25.81 -15.32 12.86
C ALA A 76 -26.95 -15.34 13.86
N ALA A 77 -27.75 -14.27 13.87
CA ALA A 77 -28.77 -14.04 14.88
C ALA A 77 -30.08 -14.80 14.60
N LYS A 78 -30.42 -15.04 13.33
CA LYS A 78 -31.74 -15.61 12.95
C LYS A 78 -31.61 -16.94 12.22
N ALA A 79 -30.83 -16.99 11.13
CA ALA A 79 -30.85 -18.14 10.22
C ALA A 79 -30.07 -19.36 10.75
N LEU A 80 -28.93 -19.13 11.40
CA LEU A 80 -28.04 -20.20 11.86
C LEU A 80 -28.59 -21.00 13.06
N PRO A 81 -29.20 -20.38 14.08
CA PRO A 81 -29.83 -21.10 15.18
C PRO A 81 -30.98 -21.99 14.72
N GLU A 82 -31.79 -21.52 13.76
CA GLU A 82 -32.87 -22.30 13.14
C GLU A 82 -32.30 -23.48 12.34
N LEU A 83 -31.26 -23.26 11.53
CA LEU A 83 -30.56 -24.31 10.78
C LEU A 83 -29.89 -25.36 11.69
N LEU A 84 -29.28 -24.94 12.81
CA LEU A 84 -28.68 -25.85 13.78
C LEU A 84 -29.74 -26.64 14.56
N ALA A 85 -30.89 -26.02 14.89
CA ALA A 85 -32.00 -26.71 15.53
C ALA A 85 -32.61 -27.79 14.61
N GLU A 86 -32.70 -27.51 13.31
CA GLU A 86 -33.23 -28.41 12.28
C GLU A 86 -32.26 -29.57 11.97
N ALA A 87 -30.95 -29.30 11.94
CA ALA A 87 -29.94 -30.26 11.53
C ALA A 87 -29.54 -31.28 12.62
N ARG A 88 -29.89 -31.03 13.89
CA ARG A 88 -29.49 -31.85 15.06
C ARG A 88 -28.01 -32.29 15.04
N PRO A 89 -27.05 -31.37 14.83
CA PRO A 89 -25.65 -31.71 14.94
C PRO A 89 -25.33 -32.16 16.37
N GLY A 90 -24.38 -33.07 16.54
CA GLY A 90 -23.92 -33.47 17.87
C GLY A 90 -23.41 -32.28 18.69
N GLU A 91 -23.50 -32.38 20.03
CA GLU A 91 -23.22 -31.28 20.99
C GLU A 91 -21.88 -30.57 20.73
N SER A 92 -20.85 -31.31 20.31
CA SER A 92 -19.53 -30.76 20.02
C SER A 92 -19.52 -29.79 18.83
N VAL A 93 -20.29 -30.06 17.77
CA VAL A 93 -20.37 -29.21 16.57
C VAL A 93 -21.23 -27.98 16.87
N ALA A 94 -22.30 -28.14 17.65
CA ALA A 94 -23.13 -27.03 18.12
C ALA A 94 -22.33 -26.08 19.03
N GLN A 95 -21.47 -26.61 19.91
CA GLN A 95 -20.62 -25.78 20.76
C GLN A 95 -19.54 -25.06 19.95
N SER A 96 -18.83 -25.77 19.06
CA SER A 96 -17.78 -25.16 18.24
C SER A 96 -18.32 -24.06 17.31
N THR A 97 -19.52 -24.24 16.74
CA THR A 97 -20.16 -23.19 15.93
C THR A 97 -20.55 -21.99 16.77
N ARG A 98 -21.10 -22.17 17.98
CA ARG A 98 -21.37 -21.05 18.90
C ARG A 98 -20.11 -20.28 19.29
N ASP A 99 -19.02 -20.98 19.59
CA ASP A 99 -17.76 -20.36 19.97
C ASP A 99 -17.19 -19.49 18.83
N VAL A 100 -17.17 -20.02 17.60
CA VAL A 100 -16.73 -19.26 16.40
C VAL A 100 -17.64 -18.05 16.14
N MET A 101 -18.95 -18.17 16.36
CA MET A 101 -19.88 -17.05 16.19
C MET A 101 -19.70 -15.96 17.25
N ASN A 102 -19.40 -16.35 18.49
CA ASN A 102 -19.05 -15.41 19.55
C ASN A 102 -17.74 -14.66 19.22
N GLU A 103 -16.74 -15.38 18.70
CA GLU A 103 -15.49 -14.78 18.24
C GLU A 103 -15.71 -13.80 17.08
N LEU A 104 -16.55 -14.16 16.10
CA LEU A 104 -16.92 -13.30 14.98
C LEU A 104 -17.63 -12.03 15.47
N THR A 105 -18.62 -12.19 16.36
CA THR A 105 -19.37 -11.05 16.93
C THR A 105 -18.43 -10.11 17.68
N ALA A 106 -17.56 -10.65 18.54
CA ALA A 106 -16.56 -9.85 19.26
C ALA A 106 -15.55 -9.17 18.32
N ALA A 107 -15.22 -9.77 17.17
CA ALA A 107 -14.39 -9.13 16.16
C ALA A 107 -15.13 -7.97 15.48
N THR A 108 -16.42 -8.13 15.12
CA THR A 108 -17.22 -7.04 14.54
C THR A 108 -17.39 -5.86 15.49
N GLU A 109 -17.58 -6.11 16.79
CA GLU A 109 -17.66 -5.05 17.80
C GLU A 109 -16.33 -4.30 17.93
N ARG A 110 -15.21 -5.02 17.86
CA ARG A 110 -13.87 -4.40 17.84
C ARG A 110 -13.68 -3.50 16.61
N VAL A 111 -14.02 -3.99 15.42
CA VAL A 111 -13.93 -3.20 14.18
C VAL A 111 -14.82 -1.95 14.25
N ALA A 112 -16.07 -2.08 14.72
CA ALA A 112 -16.97 -0.95 14.90
C ALA A 112 -16.41 0.09 15.89
N SER A 113 -15.81 -0.35 17.00
CA SER A 113 -15.18 0.55 17.97
C SER A 113 -13.95 1.27 17.40
N GLN A 114 -13.17 0.59 16.56
CA GLN A 114 -12.02 1.17 15.87
C GLN A 114 -12.45 2.18 14.81
N ARG A 115 -13.55 1.92 14.08
CA ARG A 115 -14.14 2.91 13.14
C ARG A 115 -14.58 4.18 13.86
N ALA A 116 -15.32 4.06 14.96
CA ALA A 116 -15.73 5.22 15.75
C ALA A 116 -14.52 6.02 16.27
N ALA A 117 -13.43 5.33 16.65
CA ALA A 117 -12.18 5.99 17.03
C ALA A 117 -11.53 6.71 15.83
N LEU A 118 -11.48 6.09 14.65
CA LEU A 118 -10.92 6.68 13.43
C LEU A 118 -11.73 7.89 12.96
N GLU A 119 -13.06 7.81 12.95
CA GLU A 119 -13.95 8.94 12.64
C GLU A 119 -13.68 10.12 13.58
N SER A 120 -13.55 9.87 14.90
CA SER A 120 -13.21 10.91 15.86
C SER A 120 -11.82 11.52 15.65
N LEU A 121 -10.88 10.76 15.09
CA LEU A 121 -9.54 11.26 14.75
C LEU A 121 -9.57 12.11 13.47
N VAL A 122 -10.33 11.69 12.47
CA VAL A 122 -10.56 12.47 11.23
C VAL A 122 -11.22 13.80 11.55
N GLU A 123 -12.27 13.82 12.38
CA GLU A 123 -12.91 15.06 12.84
C GLU A 123 -11.92 16.00 13.55
N ARG A 124 -11.05 15.45 14.41
CA ARG A 124 -10.00 16.22 15.09
C ARG A 124 -8.94 16.73 14.12
N GLU A 125 -8.58 15.94 13.11
CA GLU A 125 -7.63 16.33 12.08
C GLU A 125 -8.18 17.48 11.23
N GLU A 126 -9.45 17.42 10.83
CA GLU A 126 -10.12 18.50 10.13
C GLU A 126 -10.18 19.79 10.97
N GLU A 127 -10.50 19.67 12.26
CA GLU A 127 -10.48 20.81 13.19
C GLU A 127 -9.07 21.41 13.33
N LEU A 128 -8.03 20.57 13.42
CA LEU A 128 -6.64 21.05 13.44
C LEU A 128 -6.25 21.74 12.13
N ARG A 129 -6.66 21.21 10.97
CA ARG A 129 -6.45 21.87 9.67
C ARG A 129 -7.13 23.23 9.61
N ARG A 130 -8.36 23.36 10.13
CA ARG A 130 -9.06 24.65 10.22
C ARG A 130 -8.31 25.63 11.11
N ARG A 131 -7.88 25.20 12.31
CA ARG A 131 -7.10 26.04 13.22
C ARG A 131 -5.75 26.47 12.65
N LEU A 132 -5.07 25.60 11.90
CA LEU A 132 -3.83 25.96 11.21
C LEU A 132 -4.07 27.03 10.15
N ALA A 133 -5.14 26.90 9.36
CA ALA A 133 -5.51 27.91 8.37
C ALA A 133 -5.89 29.25 9.04
N GLU A 134 -6.56 29.22 10.20
CA GLU A 134 -6.83 30.42 11.00
C GLU A 134 -5.55 31.06 11.56
N HIS A 135 -4.62 30.24 12.08
CA HIS A 135 -3.33 30.72 12.55
C HIS A 135 -2.49 31.34 11.44
N GLU A 136 -2.52 30.78 10.24
CA GLU A 136 -1.82 31.33 9.08
C GLU A 136 -2.41 32.69 8.68
N LYS A 137 -3.73 32.83 8.66
CA LYS A 137 -4.40 34.13 8.44
C LYS A 137 -4.01 35.15 9.51
N LEU A 138 -4.06 34.77 10.79
CA LEU A 138 -3.64 35.66 11.88
C LEU A 138 -2.17 36.05 11.80
N ARG A 139 -1.31 35.15 11.31
CA ARG A 139 0.11 35.45 11.06
C ARG A 139 0.28 36.47 9.93
N GLN A 140 -0.47 36.31 8.84
CA GLN A 140 -0.49 37.27 7.74
C GLN A 140 -0.97 38.65 8.22
N GLU A 141 -2.07 38.70 8.98
CA GLU A 141 -2.58 39.95 9.59
C GLU A 141 -1.54 40.58 10.54
N ALA A 142 -0.85 39.79 11.37
CA ALA A 142 0.20 40.30 12.25
C ALA A 142 1.41 40.85 11.48
N ASP A 143 1.81 40.21 10.38
CA ASP A 143 2.90 40.67 9.53
C ASP A 143 2.51 41.94 8.75
N GLU A 144 1.25 42.07 8.34
CA GLU A 144 0.69 43.31 7.79
C GLU A 144 0.70 44.44 8.82
N LEU A 145 0.28 44.19 10.06
CA LEU A 145 0.32 45.19 11.14
C LEU A 145 1.75 45.64 11.44
N ARG A 146 2.72 44.73 11.51
CA ARG A 146 4.15 45.08 11.68
C ARG A 146 4.68 45.90 10.52
N ARG A 147 4.25 45.60 9.29
CA ARG A 147 4.61 46.39 8.12
C ARG A 147 4.05 47.81 8.22
N LEU A 148 2.79 47.95 8.65
CA LEU A 148 2.17 49.26 8.85
C LEU A 148 2.84 50.05 9.98
N GLU A 149 3.25 49.39 11.06
CA GLU A 149 4.00 49.99 12.16
C GLU A 149 5.35 50.53 11.68
N ARG A 150 6.13 49.75 10.93
CA ARG A 150 7.39 50.22 10.34
C ARG A 150 7.20 51.42 9.41
N LEU A 151 6.14 51.39 8.59
CA LEU A 151 5.83 52.52 7.71
C LEU A 151 5.44 53.78 8.50
N ALA A 152 4.78 53.64 9.65
CA ALA A 152 4.49 54.75 10.55
C ALA A 152 5.77 55.31 11.18
N GLU A 153 6.68 54.46 11.66
CA GLU A 153 7.99 54.87 12.20
C GLU A 153 8.85 55.58 11.14
N GLU A 154 8.85 55.08 9.90
CA GLU A 154 9.53 55.73 8.77
C GLU A 154 8.94 57.10 8.46
N LEU A 155 7.61 57.25 8.55
CA LEU A 155 6.94 58.53 8.33
C LEU A 155 7.26 59.54 9.43
N ASP A 156 7.27 59.12 10.70
CA ASP A 156 7.69 59.96 11.83
C ASP A 156 9.18 60.34 11.70
N GLY A 157 10.03 59.42 11.26
CA GLY A 157 11.43 59.68 10.95
C GLY A 157 11.59 60.73 9.85
N LEU A 158 10.79 60.67 8.79
CA LEU A 158 10.79 61.67 7.71
C LEU A 158 10.25 63.03 8.18
N GLN A 159 9.25 63.06 9.05
CA GLN A 159 8.76 64.31 9.65
C GLN A 159 9.84 64.96 10.53
N ALA A 160 10.52 64.18 11.38
CA ALA A 160 11.63 64.66 12.18
C ALA A 160 12.78 65.19 11.30
N GLN A 161 13.12 64.49 10.21
CA GLN A 161 14.11 64.96 9.24
C GLN A 161 13.70 66.28 8.59
N ARG A 162 12.42 66.42 8.21
CA ARG A 162 11.88 67.67 7.66
C ARG A 162 11.97 68.81 8.67
N GLU A 163 11.64 68.58 9.93
CA GLU A 163 11.75 69.60 10.99
C GLU A 163 13.20 70.05 11.20
N VAL A 164 14.15 69.11 11.18
CA VAL A 164 15.59 69.41 11.26
C VAL A 164 16.04 70.24 10.06
N VAL A 165 15.61 69.87 8.84
CA VAL A 165 15.92 70.63 7.61
C VAL A 165 15.30 72.03 7.68
N ASP A 166 14.05 72.17 8.10
CA ASP A 166 13.36 73.46 8.23
C ASP A 166 13.99 74.34 9.32
N ALA A 167 14.43 73.74 10.43
CA ALA A 167 15.19 74.44 11.47
C ALA A 167 16.54 74.93 10.93
N ARG A 168 17.25 74.08 10.17
CA ARG A 168 18.53 74.42 9.57
C ARG A 168 18.40 75.49 8.49
N LEU A 169 17.34 75.44 7.68
CA LEU A 169 17.03 76.48 6.69
C LEU A 169 16.69 77.82 7.34
N ARG A 170 15.98 77.81 8.48
CA ARG A 170 15.73 79.03 9.28
C ARG A 170 17.02 79.60 9.87
N GLU A 171 17.89 78.74 10.39
CA GLU A 171 19.20 79.13 10.93
C GLU A 171 20.12 79.73 9.83
N LEU A 172 20.13 79.13 8.64
CA LEU A 172 20.91 79.60 7.49
C LEU A 172 20.39 80.92 6.92
N ARG A 173 19.07 81.15 6.92
CA ARG A 173 18.48 82.44 6.52
C ARG A 173 18.76 83.56 7.53
N GLY A 174 19.14 83.23 8.76
CA GLY A 174 19.41 84.17 9.84
C GLY A 174 20.88 84.57 10.01
N ARG A 175 21.84 83.98 9.27
CA ARG A 175 23.28 84.29 9.40
C ARG A 175 23.82 85.10 8.24
N ASP A 176 24.63 86.10 8.57
CA ASP A 176 25.46 86.89 7.66
C ASP A 176 26.51 86.00 6.96
N LEU A 177 26.40 85.91 5.62
CA LEU A 177 27.08 84.91 4.78
C LEU A 177 28.61 85.06 4.70
N GLY A 178 29.20 86.15 5.20
CA GLY A 178 30.64 86.43 5.10
C GLY A 178 31.53 85.75 6.14
N ALA A 179 30.99 85.39 7.30
CA ALA A 179 31.66 84.55 8.30
C ALA A 179 31.34 83.06 8.07
N ALA A 180 30.12 82.77 7.59
CA ALA A 180 29.65 81.43 7.25
C ALA A 180 30.50 80.80 6.13
N ASP A 181 30.96 81.55 5.12
CA ASP A 181 31.77 80.99 4.03
C ASP A 181 33.15 80.48 4.48
N ARG A 182 33.68 81.02 5.59
CA ARG A 182 34.93 80.54 6.20
C ARG A 182 34.70 79.35 7.12
N GLU A 183 33.64 79.36 7.94
CA GLU A 183 33.22 78.19 8.72
C GLU A 183 32.76 77.02 7.84
N LEU A 184 32.21 77.29 6.65
CA LEU A 184 31.84 76.28 5.66
C LEU A 184 33.06 75.62 5.04
N ARG A 185 34.17 76.35 4.86
CA ARG A 185 35.43 75.75 4.36
C ARG A 185 36.08 74.85 5.42
N THR A 186 36.16 75.29 6.67
CA THR A 186 36.64 74.42 7.76
C THR A 186 35.68 73.26 8.02
N GLY A 187 34.37 73.49 7.97
CA GLY A 187 33.36 72.43 8.09
C GLY A 187 33.41 71.44 6.92
N ALA A 188 33.70 71.89 5.70
CA ALA A 188 33.92 71.02 4.55
C ALA A 188 35.21 70.20 4.70
N ASP A 189 36.30 70.78 5.22
CA ASP A 189 37.54 70.06 5.50
C ASP A 189 37.38 69.03 6.63
N ASP A 190 36.65 69.37 7.69
CA ASP A 190 36.31 68.45 8.78
C ASP A 190 35.37 67.34 8.30
N LEU A 191 34.42 67.62 7.40
CA LEU A 191 33.58 66.61 6.76
C LEU A 191 34.40 65.72 5.82
N LEU A 192 35.37 66.27 5.08
CA LEU A 192 36.28 65.48 4.25
C LEU A 192 37.20 64.58 5.11
N ARG A 193 37.61 65.05 6.29
CA ARG A 193 38.35 64.21 7.26
C ARG A 193 37.46 63.13 7.86
N LEU A 194 36.27 63.48 8.35
CA LEU A 194 35.30 62.54 8.92
C LEU A 194 34.87 61.49 7.89
N THR A 195 34.61 61.88 6.64
CA THR A 195 34.27 60.92 5.59
C THR A 195 35.44 60.03 5.24
N LYS A 196 36.69 60.53 5.21
CA LYS A 196 37.88 59.68 5.05
C LYS A 196 38.06 58.70 6.22
N GLU A 197 37.85 59.15 7.45
CA GLU A 197 37.92 58.31 8.66
C GLU A 197 36.81 57.25 8.65
N GLN A 198 35.58 57.61 8.29
CA GLN A 198 34.48 56.66 8.13
C GLN A 198 34.71 55.68 6.99
N LEU A 199 35.31 56.12 5.87
CA LEU A 199 35.66 55.24 4.75
C LEU A 199 36.76 54.26 5.15
N ALA A 200 37.75 54.70 5.94
CA ALA A 200 38.78 53.82 6.51
C ALA A 200 38.24 52.79 7.50
N VAL A 201 37.13 53.08 8.19
CA VAL A 201 36.43 52.12 9.06
C VAL A 201 35.50 51.19 8.26
N LEU A 202 34.88 51.70 7.19
CA LEU A 202 33.97 50.93 6.34
C LEU A 202 34.70 49.95 5.42
N GLU A 203 35.89 50.30 4.90
CA GLU A 203 36.66 49.43 4.02
C GLU A 203 36.92 48.03 4.62
N PRO A 204 37.47 47.87 5.84
CA PRO A 204 37.68 46.54 6.42
C PRO A 204 36.36 45.82 6.71
N ARG A 205 35.30 46.55 7.12
CA ARG A 205 33.99 45.95 7.38
C ARG A 205 33.32 45.43 6.11
N THR A 206 33.44 46.17 5.01
CA THR A 206 32.93 45.74 3.70
C THR A 206 33.74 44.57 3.16
N ARG A 207 35.08 44.60 3.29
CA ARG A 207 35.95 43.46 2.95
C ARG A 207 35.56 42.21 3.75
N GLN A 208 35.40 42.31 5.07
CA GLN A 208 34.94 41.19 5.91
C GLN A 208 33.58 40.66 5.45
N SER A 209 32.61 41.54 5.18
CA SER A 209 31.27 41.11 4.74
C SER A 209 31.30 40.41 3.37
N LEU A 210 32.22 40.80 2.48
CA LEU A 210 32.40 40.14 1.19
C LEU A 210 33.10 38.78 1.34
N GLU A 211 34.08 38.67 2.25
CA GLU A 211 34.71 37.40 2.61
C GLU A 211 33.70 36.43 3.24
N ASP A 212 32.86 36.91 4.16
CA ASP A 212 31.79 36.13 4.78
C ASP A 212 30.75 35.69 3.73
N ALA A 213 30.38 36.59 2.81
CA ALA A 213 29.45 36.26 1.71
C ALA A 213 30.05 35.24 0.74
N ALA A 214 31.34 35.35 0.41
CA ALA A 214 32.04 34.37 -0.43
C ALA A 214 32.13 33.01 0.26
N ALA A 215 32.43 32.98 1.57
CA ALA A 215 32.42 31.75 2.36
C ALA A 215 31.03 31.10 2.39
N ALA A 216 29.97 31.89 2.59
CA ALA A 216 28.59 31.41 2.55
C ALA A 216 28.21 30.86 1.16
N GLN A 217 28.65 31.50 0.07
CA GLN A 217 28.46 30.99 -1.30
C GLN A 217 29.17 29.66 -1.53
N HIS A 218 30.39 29.50 -1.00
CA HIS A 218 31.11 28.22 -1.09
C HIS A 218 30.40 27.10 -0.32
N VAL A 219 29.86 27.40 0.88
CA VAL A 219 29.07 26.43 1.65
C VAL A 219 27.78 26.07 0.89
N LEU A 220 27.07 27.06 0.34
CA LEU A 220 25.86 26.82 -0.44
C LEU A 220 26.15 25.91 -1.65
N ALA A 221 27.19 26.21 -2.43
CA ALA A 221 27.58 25.40 -3.58
C ALA A 221 27.96 23.97 -3.19
N ALA A 222 28.62 23.76 -2.03
CA ALA A 222 28.90 22.43 -1.52
C ALA A 222 27.61 21.67 -1.16
N THR A 223 26.67 22.32 -0.47
CA THR A 223 25.38 21.69 -0.12
C THR A 223 24.49 21.41 -1.33
N GLU A 224 24.52 22.26 -2.36
CA GLU A 224 23.83 22.01 -3.64
C GLU A 224 24.43 20.81 -4.36
N HIS A 225 25.75 20.65 -4.31
CA HIS A 225 26.42 19.49 -4.87
C HIS A 225 26.04 18.20 -4.14
N GLU A 226 26.08 18.19 -2.81
CA GLU A 226 25.63 17.06 -1.99
C GLU A 226 24.16 16.70 -2.27
N LEU A 227 23.27 17.71 -2.38
CA LEU A 227 21.87 17.50 -2.74
C LEU A 227 21.74 16.87 -4.14
N SER A 228 22.55 17.31 -5.10
CA SER A 228 22.55 16.74 -6.45
C SER A 228 23.00 15.27 -6.45
N GLU A 229 24.02 14.91 -5.66
CA GLU A 229 24.47 13.54 -5.51
C GLU A 229 23.39 12.64 -4.89
N VAL A 230 22.74 13.10 -3.82
CA VAL A 230 21.63 12.38 -3.19
C VAL A 230 20.45 12.24 -4.16
N SER A 231 20.15 13.27 -4.95
CA SER A 231 19.09 13.18 -5.97
C SER A 231 19.40 12.15 -7.05
N HIS A 232 20.65 12.07 -7.50
CA HIS A 232 21.09 11.04 -8.46
C HIS A 232 21.03 9.63 -7.87
N GLN A 233 21.39 9.47 -6.59
CA GLN A 233 21.24 8.20 -5.88
C GLN A 233 19.77 7.79 -5.78
N LEU A 234 18.88 8.73 -5.44
CA LEU A 234 17.45 8.46 -5.37
C LEU A 234 16.89 8.01 -6.73
N THR A 235 17.28 8.66 -7.83
CA THR A 235 16.87 8.22 -9.17
C THR A 235 17.41 6.84 -9.53
N ALA A 236 18.65 6.52 -9.14
CA ALA A 236 19.24 5.21 -9.38
C ALA A 236 18.54 4.10 -8.55
N ASP A 237 18.12 4.43 -7.33
CA ASP A 237 17.36 3.52 -6.47
C ASP A 237 15.93 3.32 -7.01
N GLN A 238 15.29 4.37 -7.53
CA GLN A 238 14.00 4.28 -8.22
C GLN A 238 14.08 3.36 -9.45
N ASP A 239 15.06 3.58 -10.34
CA ASP A 239 15.30 2.70 -11.50
C ASP A 239 15.54 1.24 -11.07
N ARG A 240 16.18 1.02 -9.92
CA ARG A 240 16.41 -0.32 -9.38
C ARG A 240 15.13 -0.95 -8.86
N LEU A 241 14.26 -0.18 -8.21
CA LEU A 241 12.96 -0.67 -7.75
C LEU A 241 12.05 -1.03 -8.93
N GLU A 242 12.01 -0.20 -9.98
CA GLU A 242 11.27 -0.50 -11.22
C GLU A 242 11.74 -1.82 -11.85
N ARG A 243 13.06 -2.04 -11.94
CA ARG A 243 13.61 -3.32 -12.45
C ARG A 243 13.19 -4.52 -11.59
N ILE A 244 13.19 -4.37 -10.27
CA ILE A 244 12.76 -5.45 -9.36
C ILE A 244 11.25 -5.71 -9.54
N GLN A 245 10.44 -4.68 -9.72
CA GLN A 245 9.00 -4.83 -10.00
C GLN A 245 8.77 -5.56 -11.33
N GLU A 246 9.46 -5.18 -12.41
CA GLU A 246 9.41 -5.88 -13.70
C GLU A 246 9.83 -7.36 -13.57
N GLU A 247 10.86 -7.66 -12.77
CA GLU A 247 11.28 -9.03 -12.49
C GLU A 247 10.21 -9.82 -11.72
N LEU A 248 9.55 -9.20 -10.74
CA LEU A 248 8.47 -9.83 -9.98
C LEU A 248 7.25 -10.11 -10.86
N GLU A 249 6.86 -9.17 -11.74
CA GLU A 249 5.78 -9.38 -12.70
C GLU A 249 6.08 -10.54 -13.64
N ARG A 250 7.32 -10.63 -14.17
CA ARG A 250 7.74 -11.78 -14.98
C ARG A 250 7.64 -13.10 -14.22
N ILE A 251 8.11 -13.13 -12.97
CA ILE A 251 8.02 -14.32 -12.11
C ILE A 251 6.55 -14.71 -11.88
N GLN A 252 5.66 -13.74 -11.64
CA GLN A 252 4.23 -13.99 -11.49
C GLN A 252 3.59 -14.54 -12.77
N GLU A 253 3.95 -14.00 -13.94
CA GLU A 253 3.48 -14.53 -15.22
C GLU A 253 3.95 -15.96 -15.46
N GLU A 254 5.22 -16.26 -15.17
CA GLU A 254 5.76 -17.62 -15.25
C GLU A 254 5.03 -18.59 -14.30
N HIS A 255 4.82 -18.18 -13.05
CA HIS A 255 4.02 -18.97 -12.10
C HIS A 255 2.57 -19.13 -12.55
N GLY A 256 1.96 -18.10 -13.15
CA GLY A 256 0.63 -18.18 -13.75
C GLY A 256 0.55 -19.22 -14.86
N LYS A 257 1.55 -19.26 -15.75
CA LYS A 257 1.69 -20.29 -16.79
C LYS A 257 1.82 -21.68 -16.20
N VAL A 258 2.61 -21.86 -15.14
CA VAL A 258 2.74 -23.15 -14.43
C VAL A 258 1.43 -23.56 -13.74
N ILE A 259 0.71 -22.64 -13.11
CA ILE A 259 -0.56 -22.93 -12.45
C ILE A 259 -1.62 -23.32 -13.49
N THR A 260 -1.69 -22.64 -14.63
CA THR A 260 -2.64 -22.99 -15.69
C THR A 260 -2.34 -24.35 -16.32
N SER A 261 -1.06 -24.71 -16.49
CA SER A 261 -0.69 -26.05 -16.96
C SER A 261 -1.04 -27.14 -15.93
N LEU A 262 -0.77 -26.90 -14.64
CA LEU A 262 -1.17 -27.80 -13.56
C LEU A 262 -2.69 -27.98 -13.47
N LYS A 263 -3.48 -26.92 -13.65
CA LYS A 263 -4.95 -27.01 -13.71
C LYS A 263 -5.42 -27.88 -14.87
N ARG A 264 -4.79 -27.77 -16.05
CA ARG A 264 -5.09 -28.64 -17.20
C ARG A 264 -4.77 -30.10 -16.91
N TYR A 265 -3.64 -30.39 -16.26
CA TYR A 265 -3.29 -31.75 -15.83
C TYR A 265 -4.29 -32.31 -14.82
N ALA A 266 -4.64 -31.54 -13.79
CA ALA A 266 -5.63 -31.95 -12.80
C ALA A 266 -7.01 -32.23 -13.44
N GLN A 267 -7.39 -31.42 -14.43
CA GLN A 267 -8.63 -31.65 -15.19
C GLN A 267 -8.54 -32.92 -16.05
N ALA A 268 -7.43 -33.15 -16.75
CA ALA A 268 -7.21 -34.37 -17.52
C ALA A 268 -7.24 -35.62 -16.61
N ASP A 269 -6.63 -35.56 -15.42
CA ASP A 269 -6.67 -36.64 -14.44
C ASP A 269 -8.09 -36.90 -13.92
N GLN A 270 -8.90 -35.86 -13.73
CA GLN A 270 -10.32 -36.01 -13.38
C GLN A 270 -11.13 -36.67 -14.50
N GLU A 271 -10.91 -36.27 -15.76
CA GLU A 271 -11.56 -36.88 -16.92
C GLU A 271 -11.17 -38.35 -17.06
N LEU A 272 -9.90 -38.68 -16.81
CA LEU A 272 -9.37 -40.05 -16.84
C LEU A 272 -9.95 -40.89 -15.68
N ALA A 273 -10.01 -40.34 -14.47
CA ALA A 273 -10.66 -40.97 -13.32
C ALA A 273 -12.16 -41.22 -13.58
N GLN A 274 -12.86 -40.26 -14.19
CA GLN A 274 -14.27 -40.43 -14.58
C GLN A 274 -14.45 -41.48 -15.69
N ALA A 275 -13.54 -41.55 -16.66
CA ALA A 275 -13.55 -42.58 -17.70
C ALA A 275 -13.34 -43.97 -17.09
N LEU A 276 -12.39 -44.10 -16.16
CA LEU A 276 -12.16 -45.33 -15.41
C LEU A 276 -13.37 -45.73 -14.55
N LEU A 277 -14.02 -44.77 -13.88
CA LEU A 277 -15.25 -45.02 -13.11
C LEU A 277 -16.42 -45.47 -13.99
N LYS A 278 -16.56 -44.89 -15.19
CA LYS A 278 -17.56 -45.30 -16.18
C LYS A 278 -17.26 -46.69 -16.75
N ALA A 279 -16.00 -47.00 -17.01
CA ALA A 279 -15.56 -48.33 -17.46
C ALA A 279 -15.68 -49.40 -16.35
N ALA A 280 -15.49 -49.02 -15.09
CA ALA A 280 -15.57 -49.90 -13.91
C ALA A 280 -17.01 -50.25 -13.48
N GLY A 281 -18.03 -49.74 -14.18
CA GLY A 281 -19.33 -50.40 -14.21
C GLY A 281 -20.51 -49.53 -13.81
N THR A 282 -21.29 -49.17 -14.82
CA THR A 282 -22.74 -48.92 -14.71
C THR A 282 -23.58 -50.20 -14.66
N ASP A 283 -23.00 -51.38 -14.39
CA ASP A 283 -23.75 -52.63 -14.16
C ASP A 283 -23.82 -53.09 -12.69
N SER A 284 -23.20 -52.38 -11.75
CA SER A 284 -23.13 -52.83 -10.35
C SER A 284 -24.34 -52.45 -9.48
N ARG A 285 -25.50 -52.16 -10.08
CA ARG A 285 -26.74 -51.83 -9.35
C ARG A 285 -27.91 -52.76 -9.66
N ARG A 286 -27.66 -54.08 -9.66
CA ARG A 286 -28.65 -55.07 -9.18
C ARG A 286 -28.02 -56.46 -9.00
N ALA A 287 -28.26 -57.02 -7.82
CA ALA A 287 -28.12 -58.42 -7.42
C ALA A 287 -26.70 -58.93 -7.13
N ALA A 288 -26.40 -59.09 -5.83
CA ALA A 288 -25.85 -60.36 -5.37
C ALA A 288 -27.01 -61.39 -5.39
N PRO A 289 -26.77 -62.65 -5.78
CA PRO A 289 -25.91 -63.52 -4.99
C PRO A 289 -24.87 -64.30 -5.80
N GLU A 290 -23.78 -64.64 -5.12
CA GLU A 290 -22.94 -65.83 -5.34
C GLU A 290 -23.03 -66.48 -6.73
N ARG A 291 -22.32 -65.91 -7.70
CA ARG A 291 -21.84 -66.67 -8.85
C ARG A 291 -20.35 -66.43 -8.94
N SER A 292 -19.58 -67.48 -8.68
CA SER A 292 -18.20 -67.60 -9.13
C SER A 292 -18.16 -67.23 -10.61
N LEU A 293 -17.60 -66.05 -10.89
CA LEU A 293 -17.27 -65.61 -12.24
C LEU A 293 -16.54 -66.75 -12.95
N SER A 294 -17.06 -67.15 -14.09
CA SER A 294 -16.43 -68.17 -14.92
C SER A 294 -15.09 -67.62 -15.45
N LEU A 295 -14.11 -68.52 -15.68
CA LEU A 295 -12.77 -68.14 -16.13
C LEU A 295 -12.82 -67.32 -17.44
N GLU A 296 -13.82 -67.58 -18.29
CA GLU A 296 -14.08 -66.82 -19.53
C GLU A 296 -14.55 -65.38 -19.27
N GLU A 297 -15.34 -65.13 -18.23
CA GLU A 297 -15.77 -63.77 -17.86
C GLU A 297 -14.62 -62.97 -17.25
N VAL A 298 -13.72 -63.63 -16.50
CA VAL A 298 -12.49 -63.00 -16.00
C VAL A 298 -11.54 -62.69 -17.15
N GLU A 299 -11.39 -63.58 -18.14
CA GLU A 299 -10.60 -63.33 -19.35
C GLU A 299 -11.18 -62.23 -20.24
N ALA A 300 -12.51 -62.12 -20.34
CA ALA A 300 -13.16 -61.03 -21.04
C ALA A 300 -12.93 -59.68 -20.33
N LEU A 301 -13.01 -59.66 -19.00
CA LEU A 301 -12.72 -58.47 -18.19
C LEU A 301 -11.25 -58.06 -18.27
N THR A 302 -10.30 -59.00 -18.20
CA THR A 302 -8.87 -58.67 -18.35
C THR A 302 -8.55 -58.17 -19.75
N ARG A 303 -9.13 -58.75 -20.80
CA ARG A 303 -8.94 -58.27 -22.18
C ARG A 303 -9.51 -56.86 -22.38
N THR A 304 -10.65 -56.56 -21.77
CA THR A 304 -11.25 -55.22 -21.79
C THR A 304 -10.38 -54.21 -21.03
N VAL A 305 -9.82 -54.61 -19.88
CA VAL A 305 -8.89 -53.77 -19.10
C VAL A 305 -7.57 -53.55 -19.86
N GLU A 306 -7.03 -54.56 -20.54
CA GLU A 306 -5.84 -54.43 -21.40
C GLU A 306 -6.08 -53.49 -22.59
N GLU A 307 -7.24 -53.56 -23.24
CA GLU A 307 -7.60 -52.64 -24.32
C GLU A 307 -7.74 -51.19 -23.82
N GLN A 308 -8.34 -51.00 -22.65
CA GLN A 308 -8.46 -49.67 -22.02
C GLN A 308 -7.10 -49.11 -21.58
N LEU A 309 -6.22 -49.95 -21.03
CA LEU A 309 -4.84 -49.55 -20.71
C LEU A 309 -4.04 -49.22 -21.99
N GLY A 310 -4.23 -49.97 -23.07
CA GLY A 310 -3.61 -49.67 -24.37
C GLY A 310 -4.07 -48.34 -24.96
N LEU A 311 -5.36 -48.01 -24.83
CA LEU A 311 -5.91 -46.72 -25.23
C LEU A 311 -5.37 -45.57 -24.37
N ALA A 312 -5.30 -45.77 -23.05
CA ALA A 312 -4.74 -44.79 -22.11
C ALA A 312 -3.25 -44.51 -22.41
N ASP A 313 -2.47 -45.55 -22.67
CA ASP A 313 -1.04 -45.46 -23.01
C ASP A 313 -0.82 -44.76 -24.36
N GLN A 314 -1.72 -44.97 -25.35
CA GLN A 314 -1.70 -44.21 -26.61
C GLN A 314 -2.04 -42.73 -26.43
N THR A 315 -3.02 -42.39 -25.59
CA THR A 315 -3.33 -40.99 -25.28
C THR A 315 -2.20 -40.29 -24.55
N LEU A 316 -1.56 -40.97 -23.59
CA LEU A 316 -0.39 -40.43 -22.88
C LEU A 316 0.80 -40.22 -23.83
N ARG A 317 1.09 -41.18 -24.72
CA ARG A 317 2.15 -41.01 -25.74
C ARG A 317 1.87 -39.84 -26.67
N ARG A 318 0.61 -39.61 -27.06
CA ARG A 318 0.22 -38.49 -27.92
C ARG A 318 0.44 -37.15 -27.22
N VAL A 319 0.01 -37.03 -25.97
CA VAL A 319 0.19 -35.81 -25.18
C VAL A 319 1.66 -35.52 -24.89
N LEU A 320 2.48 -36.56 -24.65
CA LEU A 320 3.92 -36.41 -24.49
C LEU A 320 4.64 -36.00 -25.79
N ALA A 321 4.21 -36.54 -26.94
CA ALA A 321 4.73 -36.14 -28.26
C ALA A 321 4.34 -34.69 -28.61
N ASP A 322 3.11 -34.27 -28.30
CA ASP A 322 2.65 -32.89 -28.51
C ASP A 322 3.43 -31.89 -27.61
N ARG A 323 3.82 -32.31 -26.41
CA ARG A 323 4.66 -31.51 -25.51
C ARG A 323 6.10 -31.40 -25.99
N GLN A 324 6.71 -32.49 -26.47
CA GLN A 324 8.07 -32.44 -27.03
C GLN A 324 8.11 -31.59 -28.31
N GLY A 325 7.08 -31.66 -29.16
CA GLY A 325 6.95 -30.79 -30.33
C GLY A 325 6.79 -29.31 -29.95
N ALA A 326 6.00 -28.99 -28.92
CA ALA A 326 5.81 -27.62 -28.45
C ALA A 326 7.04 -27.03 -27.73
N GLU A 327 7.86 -27.85 -27.07
CA GLU A 327 9.14 -27.44 -26.49
C GLU A 327 10.22 -27.25 -27.58
N GLU A 328 10.22 -28.03 -28.66
CA GLU A 328 11.12 -27.83 -29.81
C GLU A 328 10.75 -26.59 -30.66
N ASP A 329 9.46 -26.32 -30.86
CA ASP A 329 8.98 -25.11 -31.55
C ASP A 329 9.09 -23.84 -30.68
N GLY A 330 9.02 -23.97 -29.35
CA GLY A 330 9.26 -22.87 -28.40
C GLY A 330 10.75 -22.54 -28.19
N GLY A 331 11.66 -23.45 -28.54
CA GLY A 331 13.11 -23.30 -28.39
C GLY A 331 13.80 -22.54 -29.54
N THR A 332 13.12 -22.26 -30.64
CA THR A 332 13.70 -21.56 -31.80
C THR A 332 13.25 -20.09 -31.87
N LYS A 333 13.89 -19.23 -31.07
CA LYS A 333 14.24 -17.81 -31.37
C LYS A 333 14.58 -17.04 -30.08
N VAL A 334 15.69 -17.40 -29.43
CA VAL A 334 16.48 -16.41 -28.68
C VAL A 334 17.94 -16.56 -29.11
N THR A 335 18.20 -16.26 -30.38
CA THR A 335 19.56 -15.96 -30.86
C THR A 335 19.59 -14.53 -31.39
N GLY A 336 20.23 -13.68 -30.59
CA GLY A 336 21.02 -12.52 -31.05
C GLY A 336 20.26 -11.21 -31.27
N ALA A 337 20.61 -10.20 -30.47
CA ALA A 337 21.52 -9.15 -30.95
C ALA A 337 21.82 -8.15 -29.82
N GLN A 338 23.05 -8.20 -29.30
CA GLN A 338 23.75 -7.00 -28.80
C GLN A 338 24.13 -6.13 -30.01
N PRO A 339 24.21 -4.81 -29.83
CA PRO A 339 25.47 -4.21 -29.41
C PRO A 339 25.42 -3.53 -28.04
#